data_AF-A0A7X8DHT0-F1
#
_entry.id   AF-A0A7X8DHT0-F1
#
_cell.length_a   1.000
_cell.length_b   1.000
_cell.length_c   1.000
_cell.angle_alpha   90.00
_cell.angle_beta   90.00
_cell.angle_gamma   90.00
#
_symmetry.space_group_name_H-M   'P 1'
#
loop_
_entity.id
_entity.type
_entity.pdbx_description
1 polymer ?
#
loop_
_entity_poly.entity_id
_entity_poly.type
_entity_poly.pdbx_seq_one_letter_code
_entity_poly.pdbx_strand_id
1 'polypeptide(L)'
;MSAKKKQVLFSSEESRSIAEIGDFLIQAGQNLKNKGFFNLIQGDRKIGIRPSEATKLELRYEVKNEARYSFEIEIEWRPGSGNAADKVGIS
;
A
#
# COMPACT_ATOMS: atom_id res chain seq x y z
N MET A 1 -21.93 -16.94 12.35
CA MET A 1 -20.67 -16.19 12.56
C MET A 1 -20.47 -15.29 11.34
N SER A 2 -20.53 -13.96 11.47
CA SER A 2 -20.28 -13.06 10.33
C SER A 2 -18.78 -12.98 10.05
N ALA A 3 -18.36 -13.37 8.85
CA ALA A 3 -17.02 -13.07 8.38
C ALA A 3 -16.78 -11.55 8.44
N LYS A 4 -15.69 -11.11 9.09
CA LYS A 4 -15.29 -9.70 9.04
C LYS A 4 -15.05 -9.33 7.58
N LYS A 5 -15.88 -8.46 7.00
CA LYS A 5 -15.71 -7.97 5.63
C LYS A 5 -14.39 -7.21 5.51
N LYS A 6 -13.57 -7.56 4.52
CA LYS A 6 -12.41 -6.76 4.09
C LYS A 6 -12.91 -5.38 3.65
N GLN A 7 -12.43 -4.32 4.28
CA GLN A 7 -12.69 -2.95 3.85
C GLN A 7 -11.57 -2.50 2.94
N VAL A 8 -11.90 -2.07 1.73
CA VAL A 8 -10.94 -1.50 0.77
C VAL A 8 -11.00 0.02 0.89
N LEU A 9 -9.91 0.65 1.34
CA LEU A 9 -9.83 2.11 1.54
C LEU A 9 -9.32 2.84 0.28
N PHE A 10 -8.60 2.14 -0.58
CA PHE A 10 -8.07 2.64 -1.85
C PHE A 10 -7.91 1.48 -2.83
N SER A 11 -8.25 1.69 -4.10
CA SER A 11 -7.96 0.75 -5.19
C SER A 11 -7.82 1.57 -6.48
N SER A 12 -6.82 1.23 -7.26
CA SER A 12 -6.54 1.82 -8.58
C SER A 12 -6.04 0.69 -9.48
N GLU A 13 -6.46 0.69 -10.74
CA GLU A 13 -5.99 -0.22 -11.77
C GLU A 13 -5.64 0.61 -13.01
N GLU A 14 -4.33 0.81 -13.24
CA GLU A 14 -3.79 1.67 -14.29
C GLU A 14 -2.61 0.96 -14.95
N SER A 15 -2.53 1.04 -16.28
CA SER A 15 -1.36 0.56 -17.02
C SER A 15 -0.21 1.54 -16.84
N ARG A 16 0.96 1.04 -16.40
CA ARG A 16 2.19 1.82 -16.21
C ARG A 16 3.37 1.08 -16.83
N SER A 17 4.36 1.82 -17.30
CA SER A 17 5.65 1.27 -17.71
C SER A 17 6.45 0.77 -16.51
N ILE A 18 7.44 -0.11 -16.75
CA ILE A 18 8.35 -0.60 -15.69
C ILE A 18 9.11 0.54 -15.02
N ALA A 19 9.50 1.57 -15.77
CA ALA A 19 10.17 2.75 -15.22
C ALA A 19 9.26 3.50 -14.24
N GLU A 20 8.01 3.78 -14.62
CA GLU A 20 7.05 4.46 -13.74
C GLU A 20 6.72 3.64 -12.48
N ILE A 21 6.66 2.31 -12.59
CA ILE A 21 6.49 1.41 -11.44
C ILE A 21 7.72 1.50 -10.51
N GLY A 22 8.94 1.45 -11.08
CA GLY A 22 10.19 1.58 -10.33
C GLY A 22 10.28 2.91 -9.58
N ASP A 23 10.00 4.01 -10.27
CA ASP A 23 10.00 5.36 -9.67
C ASP A 23 8.98 5.46 -8.53
N PHE A 24 7.78 4.90 -8.71
CA PHE A 24 6.77 4.85 -7.66
C PHE A 24 7.27 4.09 -6.42
N LEU A 25 7.83 2.88 -6.60
CA LEU A 25 8.34 2.07 -5.49
C LEU A 25 9.51 2.74 -4.76
N ILE A 26 10.42 3.39 -5.50
CA ILE A 26 11.53 4.15 -4.92
C ILE A 26 11.00 5.30 -4.06
N GLN A 27 10.06 6.10 -4.59
CA GLN A 27 9.49 7.22 -3.84
C GLN A 27 8.73 6.75 -2.59
N ALA A 28 7.94 5.69 -2.71
CA ALA A 28 7.23 5.10 -1.57
C ALA A 28 8.21 4.60 -0.49
N GLY A 29 9.25 3.87 -0.90
CA GLY A 29 10.29 3.37 0.00
C GLY A 29 11.09 4.48 0.68
N GLN A 30 11.46 5.54 -0.06
CA GLN A 30 12.15 6.70 0.51
C GLN A 30 11.28 7.44 1.53
N ASN A 31 9.99 7.62 1.23
CA ASN A 31 9.06 8.27 2.17
C ASN A 31 8.83 7.41 3.42
N LEU A 32 8.65 6.09 3.27
CA LEU A 32 8.57 5.16 4.40
C LEU A 32 9.83 5.23 5.27
N LYS A 33 11.03 5.14 4.67
CA LYS A 33 12.31 5.17 5.39
C LYS A 33 12.54 6.48 6.13
N ASN A 34 12.27 7.61 5.49
CA ASN A 34 12.67 8.93 6.00
C ASN A 34 11.57 9.61 6.84
N LYS A 35 10.30 9.28 6.60
CA LYS A 35 9.14 9.96 7.20
C LYS A 35 8.20 9.01 7.96
N GLY A 36 8.35 7.70 7.79
CA GLY A 36 7.46 6.69 8.39
C GLY A 36 6.07 6.61 7.75
N PHE A 37 5.83 7.29 6.63
CA PHE A 37 4.57 7.25 5.90
C PHE A 37 4.81 7.45 4.40
N PHE A 38 3.87 7.03 3.56
CA PHE A 38 3.82 7.35 2.13
C PHE A 38 2.40 7.72 1.72
N ASN A 39 2.24 8.31 0.54
CA ASN A 39 0.92 8.69 0.02
C ASN A 39 0.58 7.89 -1.22
N LEU A 40 -0.68 7.49 -1.35
CA LEU A 40 -1.28 7.08 -2.62
C LEU A 40 -2.02 8.26 -3.21
N ILE A 41 -1.85 8.48 -4.51
CA ILE A 41 -2.46 9.59 -5.25
C ILE A 41 -3.14 9.00 -6.49
N GLN A 42 -4.40 9.35 -6.71
CA GLN A 42 -5.13 9.06 -7.94
C GLN A 42 -6.09 10.23 -8.26
N GLY A 43 -5.81 10.95 -9.34
CA GLY A 43 -6.51 12.22 -9.64
C GLY A 43 -6.39 13.18 -8.44
N ASP A 44 -7.52 13.69 -7.99
CA ASP A 44 -7.59 14.60 -6.83
C ASP A 44 -7.58 13.88 -5.47
N ARG A 45 -7.62 12.54 -5.46
CA ARG A 45 -7.63 11.76 -4.20
C ARG A 45 -6.22 11.50 -3.72
N LYS A 46 -5.95 11.90 -2.48
CA LYS A 46 -4.70 11.62 -1.76
C LYS A 46 -5.00 10.91 -0.44
N ILE A 47 -4.35 9.78 -0.21
CA ILE A 47 -4.45 9.03 1.05
C ILE A 47 -3.06 8.83 1.63
N GLY A 48 -2.87 9.29 2.87
CA GLY A 48 -1.68 9.02 3.65
C GLY A 48 -1.75 7.65 4.34
N ILE A 49 -0.72 6.84 4.13
CA ILE A 49 -0.55 5.51 4.74
C ILE A 49 0.64 5.56 5.69
N ARG A 50 0.40 5.26 6.96
CA ARG A 50 1.39 5.28 8.04
C ARG A 50 1.44 3.93 8.77
N PRO A 51 2.26 2.98 8.30
CA PRO A 51 2.48 1.73 9.01
C PRO A 51 3.06 1.99 10.41
N SER A 52 2.73 1.14 11.39
CA SER A 52 3.28 1.22 12.74
C SER A 52 4.55 0.37 12.89
N GLU A 53 5.24 0.45 14.01
CA GLU A 53 6.53 -0.24 14.22
C GLU A 53 6.44 -1.78 14.08
N ALA A 54 5.28 -2.38 14.37
CA ALA A 54 5.05 -3.81 14.16
C ALA A 54 4.55 -4.07 12.73
N THR A 55 5.47 -3.98 11.76
CA THR A 55 5.20 -4.21 10.32
C THR A 55 5.78 -5.55 9.86
N LYS A 56 5.02 -6.28 9.02
CA LYS A 56 5.45 -7.48 8.31
C LYS A 56 5.50 -7.19 6.81
N LEU A 57 6.57 -7.62 6.15
CA LEU A 57 6.69 -7.60 4.69
C LEU A 57 6.41 -9.00 4.14
N GLU A 58 5.49 -9.10 3.19
CA GLU A 58 5.25 -10.30 2.40
C GLU A 58 5.54 -10.01 0.93
N LEU A 59 6.22 -10.95 0.27
CA LEU A 59 6.55 -10.89 -1.14
C LEU A 59 6.03 -12.16 -1.80
N ARG A 60 5.30 -12.00 -2.91
CA ARG A 60 4.73 -13.14 -3.65
C ARG A 60 5.00 -12.97 -5.13
N TYR A 61 5.55 -14.01 -5.76
CA TYR A 61 5.75 -14.08 -7.20
C TYR A 61 4.99 -15.28 -7.75
N GLU A 62 4.14 -15.07 -8.76
CA GLU A 62 3.28 -16.11 -9.31
C GLU A 62 3.23 -16.08 -10.83
N VAL A 63 2.98 -17.26 -11.40
CA VAL A 63 2.52 -17.43 -12.77
C VAL A 63 0.99 -17.47 -12.73
N LYS A 64 0.32 -16.41 -13.21
CA LYS A 64 -1.15 -16.35 -13.26
C LYS A 64 -1.70 -17.26 -14.37
N ASN A 65 -0.99 -17.33 -15.50
CA ASN A 65 -1.20 -18.29 -16.59
C ASN A 65 0.04 -18.31 -17.52
N GLU A 66 0.02 -19.10 -18.59
CA GLU A 66 1.14 -19.29 -19.53
C GLU A 66 1.77 -17.98 -20.07
N ALA A 67 1.00 -16.89 -20.12
CA ALA A 67 1.45 -15.61 -20.67
C ALA A 67 1.44 -14.46 -19.64
N ARG A 68 1.13 -14.73 -18.36
CA ARG A 68 0.99 -13.68 -17.35
C ARG A 68 1.66 -14.06 -16.03
N TYR A 69 2.49 -13.15 -15.55
CA TYR A 69 3.18 -13.24 -14.27
C TYR A 69 2.69 -12.10 -13.36
N SER A 70 2.76 -12.31 -12.06
CA SER A 70 2.46 -11.27 -11.07
C SER A 70 3.49 -11.27 -9.96
N PHE A 71 3.88 -10.07 -9.53
CA PHE A 71 4.64 -9.85 -8.31
C PHE A 71 3.84 -8.94 -7.39
N GLU A 72 3.67 -9.37 -6.14
CA GLU A 72 2.96 -8.63 -5.10
C GLU A 72 3.93 -8.29 -3.97
N ILE A 73 3.88 -7.04 -3.53
CA ILE A 73 4.56 -6.52 -2.34
C ILE A 73 3.46 -6.11 -1.36
N GLU A 74 3.37 -6.81 -0.23
CA GLU A 74 2.40 -6.51 0.80
C GLU A 74 3.09 -6.10 2.10
N ILE A 75 2.64 -4.99 2.67
CA ILE A 75 3.07 -4.49 3.96
C ILE A 75 1.88 -4.59 4.89
N GLU A 76 1.94 -5.50 5.86
CA GLU A 76 0.90 -5.65 6.87
C GLU A 76 1.33 -4.98 8.17
N TRP A 77 0.44 -4.19 8.78
CA TRP A 77 0.69 -3.61 10.09
C TRP A 77 -0.55 -3.63 10.96
N ARG A 78 -0.35 -3.64 12.28
CA ARG A 78 -1.43 -3.38 13.22
C ARG A 78 -1.53 -1.88 13.46
N PRO A 79 -2.73 -1.32 13.64
CA PRO A 79 -2.85 0.04 14.12
C PRO A 79 -2.15 0.15 15.48
N GLY A 80 -1.28 1.14 15.66
CA GLY A 80 -0.70 1.43 16.98
C GLY A 80 -1.79 1.74 18.01
N SER A 81 -1.47 1.62 19.30
CA SER A 81 -2.34 1.93 20.44
C SER A 81 -2.75 3.42 20.53
N GLY A 82 -2.34 4.26 19.59
CA GLY A 82 -2.83 5.62 19.39
C GLY A 82 -4.25 5.65 18.82
N ASN A 83 -5.06 6.57 19.35
CA ASN A 83 -6.48 6.76 19.08
C ASN A 83 -6.86 6.60 17.59
N ALA A 84 -8.01 5.96 17.35
CA ALA A 84 -8.53 5.69 16.01
C ALA A 84 -8.84 6.93 15.16
N ALA A 85 -8.77 8.14 15.74
CA ALA A 85 -9.04 9.41 15.08
C ALA A 85 -7.87 9.96 14.24
N ASP A 86 -6.65 9.44 14.39
CA ASP A 86 -5.50 9.83 13.56
C ASP A 86 -5.37 9.01 12.27
N LYS A 87 -6.37 8.18 11.98
CA LYS A 87 -6.33 7.15 10.93
C LYS A 87 -7.09 7.64 9.71
N VAL A 88 -6.32 7.87 8.64
CA VAL A 88 -6.72 8.41 7.33
C VAL A 88 -6.91 9.93 7.35
N GLY A 89 -5.79 10.65 7.20
CA GLY A 89 -5.82 12.03 6.71
C GLY A 89 -6.27 12.03 5.25
N ILE A 90 -7.57 11.99 5.02
CA ILE A 90 -8.18 12.44 3.77
C ILE A 90 -8.22 13.96 3.90
N SER A 91 -7.27 14.65 3.28
CA SER A 91 -7.37 16.08 2.99
C SER A 91 -8.06 16.27 1.65
#